data_AF-A0AAV5XKH8-F1
#
_entry.id   AF-A0AAV5XKH8-F1
#
_cell.length_a   1.000
_cell.length_b   1.000
_cell.length_c   1.000
_cell.angle_alpha   90.00
_cell.angle_beta   90.00
_cell.angle_gamma   90.00
#
_symmetry.space_group_name_H-M   'P 1'
#
loop_
_entity.id
_entity.type
_entity.pdbx_description
1 polymer ?
#
loop_
_entity_poly.entity_id
_entity_poly.type
_entity_poly.pdbx_seq_one_letter_code
_entity_poly.pdbx_strand_id
1 'polypeptide(L)'
;MKKAAAEKHREIDFSRAKRGAVVKPEPGKTKISIRLDNAVLDYFRNVVDKAGGGNYQTLMNDALLEHIHRRSTLDVVREVVREALAPFGSARGSKSALRRTRSARR
;
A
#
# COMPACT_ATOMS: atom_id res chain seq x y z
N MET A 1 34.53 43.44 3.64
CA MET A 1 33.82 42.22 4.11
C MET A 1 34.85 41.31 4.77
N LYS A 2 34.75 41.05 6.08
CA LYS A 2 35.73 40.23 6.83
C LYS A 2 35.44 38.75 6.56
N LYS A 3 36.41 38.01 6.01
CA LYS A 3 36.31 36.56 5.80
C LYS A 3 36.37 35.86 7.17
N ALA A 4 35.34 35.08 7.52
CA ALA A 4 35.39 34.20 8.67
C ALA A 4 36.37 33.06 8.37
N ALA A 5 37.42 32.95 9.18
CA ALA A 5 38.41 31.87 9.07
C ALA A 5 37.72 30.53 9.39
N ALA A 6 37.86 29.55 8.51
CA ALA A 6 37.39 28.19 8.76
C ALA A 6 38.14 27.61 9.97
N GLU A 7 37.40 27.02 10.92
CA GLU A 7 37.99 26.39 12.10
C GLU A 7 38.98 25.28 11.71
N LYS A 8 40.13 25.28 12.37
CA LYS A 8 41.21 24.30 12.21
C LYS A 8 40.69 22.89 12.52
N HIS A 9 40.99 21.93 11.66
CA HIS A 9 40.57 20.53 11.75
C HIS A 9 40.63 20.01 13.20
N ARG A 10 39.48 19.63 13.76
CA ARG A 10 39.40 18.96 15.06
C ARG A 10 39.80 17.51 14.85
N GLU A 11 40.92 17.10 15.44
CA GLU A 11 41.32 15.69 15.51
C GLU A 11 40.34 14.97 16.44
N ILE A 12 39.29 14.40 15.86
CA ILE A 12 38.31 13.61 16.61
C ILE A 12 38.87 12.19 16.71
N ASP A 13 39.23 11.77 17.92
CA ASP A 13 39.65 10.39 18.19
C ASP A 13 38.44 9.45 18.16
N PHE A 14 38.38 8.61 17.12
CA PHE A 14 37.34 7.59 16.92
C PHE A 14 37.72 6.22 17.51
N SER A 15 38.79 6.11 18.31
CA SER A 15 39.27 4.86 18.90
C SER A 15 38.21 4.09 19.71
N ARG A 16 37.24 4.82 20.31
CA ARG A 16 36.11 4.25 21.08
C ARG A 16 34.77 4.29 20.33
N ALA A 17 34.76 4.68 19.06
CA ALA A 17 33.53 4.78 18.29
C ALA A 17 32.98 3.38 17.96
N LYS A 18 31.75 3.10 18.38
CA LYS A 18 31.06 1.85 18.05
C LYS A 18 30.52 1.94 16.62
N ARG A 19 31.02 1.10 15.71
CA ARG A 19 30.48 0.98 14.34
C ARG A 19 29.07 0.41 14.41
N GLY A 20 28.09 1.18 13.95
CA GLY A 20 26.70 0.77 13.92
C GLY A 20 25.86 1.81 13.20
N ALA A 21 24.68 1.41 12.72
CA ALA A 21 23.72 2.35 12.14
C ALA A 21 23.34 3.38 13.21
N VAL A 22 23.65 4.66 12.94
CA VAL A 22 23.37 5.79 13.85
C VAL A 22 21.86 5.98 14.05
N VAL A 23 21.06 5.56 13.07
CA VAL A 23 19.60 5.67 13.08
C VAL A 23 19.00 4.28 13.30
N LYS A 24 18.36 4.09 14.45
CA LYS A 24 17.49 2.93 14.67
C LYS A 24 16.32 3.04 13.69
N PRO A 25 15.92 1.96 13.00
CA PRO A 25 14.72 1.98 12.17
C PRO A 25 13.52 2.41 13.03
N GLU A 26 12.64 3.24 12.48
CA GLU A 26 11.43 3.67 13.18
C GLU A 26 10.62 2.43 13.61
N PRO A 27 10.15 2.38 14.87
CA PRO A 27 9.37 1.25 15.35
C PRO A 27 8.14 1.04 14.46
N GLY A 28 7.91 -0.21 14.03
CA GLY A 28 6.79 -0.58 13.15
C GLY A 28 7.09 -0.52 11.64
N LYS A 29 8.25 -0.01 11.21
CA LYS A 29 8.67 -0.03 9.80
C LYS A 29 9.81 -1.03 9.58
N THR A 30 9.57 -2.02 8.73
CA THR A 30 10.59 -3.01 8.36
C THR A 30 11.30 -2.58 7.09
N LYS A 31 12.63 -2.42 7.14
CA LYS A 31 13.44 -2.21 5.94
C LYS A 31 13.46 -3.51 5.13
N ILE A 32 12.87 -3.47 3.93
CA ILE A 32 12.88 -4.57 2.98
C ILE A 32 13.70 -4.20 1.75
N SER A 33 14.31 -5.19 1.11
CA SER A 33 14.96 -5.03 -0.19
C SER A 33 14.06 -5.63 -1.26
N ILE A 34 13.27 -4.79 -1.92
CA ILE A 34 12.34 -5.19 -2.98
C ILE A 34 12.71 -4.52 -4.30
N ARG A 35 12.42 -5.19 -5.42
CA ARG A 35 12.51 -4.56 -6.75
C ARG A 35 11.19 -3.85 -7.01
N LEU A 36 11.25 -2.58 -7.39
CA LEU A 36 10.11 -1.78 -7.81
C LEU A 36 10.37 -1.27 -9.22
N ASP A 37 9.29 -1.02 -9.96
CA ASP A 37 9.38 -0.38 -11.26
C ASP A 37 9.95 1.04 -11.11
N ASN A 38 10.85 1.41 -12.01
CA ASN A 38 11.43 2.75 -12.06
C ASN A 38 10.34 3.80 -12.27
N ALA A 39 9.29 3.51 -13.05
CA ALA A 39 8.18 4.44 -13.27
C ALA A 39 7.46 4.79 -11.96
N VAL A 40 7.32 3.81 -11.05
CA VAL A 40 6.72 4.03 -9.73
C VAL A 40 7.63 4.90 -8.87
N LEU A 41 8.94 4.61 -8.85
CA LEU A 41 9.91 5.42 -8.11
C LEU A 41 9.93 6.87 -8.61
N ASP A 42 9.94 7.07 -9.92
CA ASP A 42 10.00 8.39 -10.53
C ASP A 42 8.71 9.17 -10.31
N TYR A 43 7.54 8.52 -10.36
CA TYR A 43 6.28 9.15 -10.00
C TYR A 43 6.31 9.72 -8.57
N PHE A 44 6.66 8.90 -7.57
CA PHE A 44 6.66 9.34 -6.17
C PHE A 44 7.74 10.38 -5.88
N ARG A 45 8.91 10.31 -6.54
CA ARG A 45 9.93 11.37 -6.46
C ARG A 45 9.39 12.70 -6.97
N ASN A 46 8.80 12.71 -8.17
CA ASN A 46 8.23 13.91 -8.76
C ASN A 46 7.11 14.53 -7.90
N VAL A 47 6.29 13.70 -7.24
CA VAL A 47 5.24 14.18 -6.33
C VAL A 47 5.84 14.90 -5.12
N VAL A 48 6.88 14.33 -4.52
CA VAL A 48 7.58 14.93 -3.37
C VAL A 48 8.33 16.20 -3.77
N ASP A 49 9.00 16.18 -4.91
CA ASP A 49 9.74 17.34 -5.43
C ASP A 49 8.80 18.52 -5.67
N LYS A 50 7.60 18.26 -6.24
CA LYS A 50 6.54 19.26 -6.40
C LYS A 50 5.99 19.79 -5.09
N ALA A 51 5.94 18.95 -4.05
CA ALA A 51 5.47 19.34 -2.72
C ALA A 51 6.50 20.14 -1.90
N GLY A 52 7.69 20.40 -2.45
CA GLY A 52 8.75 21.15 -1.76
C GLY A 52 9.68 20.28 -0.90
N GLY A 53 9.75 18.97 -1.20
CA GLY A 53 10.59 18.01 -0.49
C GLY A 53 9.81 17.08 0.44
N GLY A 54 10.47 16.02 0.91
CA GLY A 54 9.85 14.98 1.74
C GLY A 54 10.42 13.58 1.50
N ASN A 55 9.81 12.57 2.13
CA ASN A 55 10.24 11.17 1.98
C ASN A 55 9.28 10.43 1.03
N TYR A 56 9.74 10.13 -0.18
CA TYR A 56 8.97 9.36 -1.17
C TYR A 56 8.62 7.95 -0.66
N GLN A 57 9.40 7.38 0.25
CA GLN A 57 9.11 6.09 0.87
C GLN A 57 7.86 6.15 1.75
N THR A 58 7.62 7.29 2.43
CA THR A 58 6.42 7.49 3.25
C THR A 58 5.17 7.53 2.37
N LEU A 59 5.18 8.36 1.32
CA LEU A 59 4.05 8.44 0.38
C LEU A 59 3.74 7.10 -0.28
N MET A 60 4.78 6.38 -0.67
CA MET A 60 4.62 5.05 -1.25
C MET A 60 3.97 4.08 -0.25
N ASN A 61 4.39 4.10 1.02
CA ASN A 61 3.80 3.27 2.05
C ASN A 61 2.34 3.65 2.33
N ASP A 62 2.01 4.93 2.38
CA ASP A 62 0.66 5.42 2.60
C ASP A 62 -0.28 4.99 1.45
N ALA A 63 0.20 5.07 0.21
CA ALA A 63 -0.55 4.59 -0.97
C ALA A 63 -0.80 3.06 -0.92
N LEU A 64 0.20 2.29 -0.47
CA LEU A 64 0.03 0.84 -0.27
C LEU A 64 -0.99 0.54 0.82
N LEU A 65 -0.96 1.30 1.92
CA LEU A 65 -1.91 1.15 3.02
C LEU A 65 -3.35 1.50 2.58
N GLU A 66 -3.51 2.59 1.82
CA GLU A 66 -4.80 2.97 1.24
C GLU A 66 -5.34 1.87 0.31
N HIS A 67 -4.47 1.25 -0.49
CA HIS A 67 -4.88 0.14 -1.35
C HIS A 67 -5.40 -1.06 -0.56
N ILE A 68 -4.76 -1.40 0.56
CA ILE A 68 -5.19 -2.47 1.46
C ILE A 68 -6.56 -2.14 2.06
N HIS A 69 -6.75 -0.91 2.57
CA HIS A 69 -8.02 -0.47 3.14
C HIS A 69 -9.14 -0.42 2.09
N ARG A 70 -8.84 0.00 0.86
CA ARG A 70 -9.84 0.01 -0.21
C ARG A 70 -10.32 -1.40 -0.53
N ARG A 71 -9.40 -2.37 -0.57
CA ARG A 71 -9.75 -3.77 -0.78
C ARG A 71 -10.68 -4.29 0.33
N SER A 72 -10.38 -3.98 1.59
CA SER A 72 -11.25 -4.39 2.70
C SER A 72 -12.65 -3.75 2.64
N THR A 73 -12.76 -2.47 2.26
CA THR A 73 -14.09 -1.83 2.12
C THR A 73 -14.94 -2.48 1.03
N LEU A 74 -14.35 -2.86 -0.12
CA LEU A 74 -15.07 -3.55 -1.19
C LEU A 74 -15.52 -4.94 -0.79
N ASP A 75 -14.69 -5.66 -0.02
CA ASP A 75 -15.03 -6.98 0.47
C ASP A 75 -16.18 -6.92 1.48
N VAL A 76 -16.17 -5.93 2.40
CA VAL A 76 -17.29 -5.65 3.31
C VAL A 76 -18.57 -5.31 2.53
N VAL A 77 -18.49 -4.43 1.53
CA VAL A 77 -19.66 -4.09 0.70
C VAL A 77 -20.20 -5.32 -0.03
N ARG A 78 -19.34 -6.18 -0.57
CA ARG A 78 -19.76 -7.42 -1.23
C ARG A 78 -20.44 -8.39 -0.28
N GLU A 79 -19.95 -8.49 0.96
CA GLU A 79 -20.55 -9.31 2.01
C GLU A 79 -21.96 -8.79 2.37
N VAL A 80 -22.09 -7.50 2.67
CA VAL A 80 -23.38 -6.87 2.99
C VAL A 80 -24.37 -7.01 1.84
N VAL A 81 -23.92 -6.82 0.59
CA VAL A 81 -24.78 -6.99 -0.59
C VAL A 81 -25.23 -8.45 -0.75
N ARG A 82 -24.35 -9.43 -0.49
CA ARG A 82 -24.73 -10.85 -0.52
C ARG A 82 -25.72 -11.19 0.58
N GLU A 83 -25.50 -10.71 1.80
CA GLU A 83 -26.41 -10.90 2.92
C GLU A 83 -27.78 -10.27 2.64
N ALA A 84 -27.80 -9.03 2.11
CA ALA A 84 -29.03 -8.35 1.74
C ALA A 84 -29.78 -9.03 0.58
N LEU A 85 -29.08 -9.69 -0.35
CA LEU A 85 -29.67 -10.37 -1.51
C LEU A 85 -29.98 -11.86 -1.28
N ALA A 86 -29.36 -12.49 -0.27
CA ALA A 86 -29.64 -13.88 0.13
C ALA A 86 -31.14 -14.16 0.40
N PRO A 87 -31.92 -13.28 1.07
CA PRO A 87 -33.36 -13.49 1.25
C PRO A 87 -34.17 -13.38 -0.05
N PHE A 88 -33.62 -12.81 -1.13
CA PHE A 88 -34.31 -12.62 -2.42
C PHE A 88 -33.89 -13.62 -3.50
N GLY A 89 -32.85 -14.45 -3.26
CA GLY A 89 -32.30 -15.42 -4.22
C GLY A 89 -32.99 -16.79 -4.23
N SER A 90 -33.62 -17.19 -3.11
CA SER A 90 -34.27 -18.50 -2.98
C SER A 90 -35.60 -18.60 -3.75
N ALA A 91 -36.22 -17.46 -4.12
CA ALA A 91 -37.52 -17.43 -4.79
C ALA A 91 -37.47 -17.57 -6.33
N ARG A 92 -36.29 -17.53 -6.97
CA ARG A 92 -36.18 -17.49 -8.45
C ARG A 92 -35.70 -18.79 -9.13
N GLY A 93 -35.35 -19.84 -8.38
CA GLY A 93 -34.81 -21.09 -8.94
C GLY A 93 -35.82 -22.20 -9.29
N SER A 94 -37.09 -22.12 -8.85
CA SER A 94 -37.97 -23.30 -8.86
C SER A 94 -38.86 -23.48 -10.12
N LYS A 95 -38.97 -22.49 -11.02
CA LYS A 95 -39.92 -22.55 -12.15
C LYS A 95 -39.37 -23.03 -13.50
N SER A 96 -38.10 -23.40 -13.62
CA SER A 96 -37.50 -23.83 -14.90
C SER A 96 -37.48 -25.35 -15.13
N ALA A 97 -37.73 -26.17 -14.10
CA ALA A 97 -37.59 -27.64 -14.22
C ALA A 97 -38.89 -28.37 -14.63
N LEU A 98 -40.04 -27.71 -14.62
CA LEU A 98 -41.35 -28.35 -14.82
C LEU A 98 -41.98 -28.07 -16.20
N ARG A 99 -41.21 -28.13 -17.30
CA ARG A 99 -41.76 -28.03 -18.67
C ARG A 99 -41.13 -28.98 -19.70
N ARG A 100 -40.49 -30.08 -19.28
CA ARG A 100 -39.80 -31.01 -20.20
C ARG A 100 -40.28 -32.45 -20.22
N THR A 101 -41.51 -32.72 -19.77
CA THR A 101 -42.12 -34.06 -19.86
C THR A 101 -43.49 -34.01 -20.50
N ARG A 102 -43.59 -33.52 -21.75
CA ARG A 102 -44.82 -33.68 -22.56
C ARG A 102 -44.64 -33.37 -24.04
N SER A 103 -43.75 -34.10 -24.72
CA SER A 103 -43.84 -34.28 -26.18
C SER A 103 -42.92 -35.39 -26.66
N ALA A 104 -43.36 -36.64 -26.53
CA ALA A 104 -42.84 -37.79 -27.28
C ALA A 104 -43.85 -38.94 -27.16
N ARG A 105 -45.05 -38.73 -27.70
CA ARG A 105 -45.99 -39.79 -28.10
C ARG A 105 -46.72 -39.31 -29.34
N ARG A 106 -46.11 -39.53 -30.50
CA ARG A 106 -46.78 -39.98 -31.71
C ARG A 106 -45.76 -40.43 -32.73
#